data_AF-A0A4R4YW70-F1
#
_entry.id   AF-A0A4R4YW70-F1
#
_cell.length_a   1.000
_cell.length_b   1.000
_cell.length_c   1.000
_cell.angle_alpha   90.00
_cell.angle_beta   90.00
_cell.angle_gamma   90.00
#
_symmetry.space_group_name_H-M   'P 1'
#
loop_
_entity.id
_entity.type
_entity.pdbx_description
1 polymer ?
#
loop_
_entity_poly.entity_id
_entity_poly.type
_entity_poly.pdbx_seq_one_letter_code
_entity_poly.pdbx_strand_id
1 'polypeptide(L)'
;MRRADALAGHGERPWWWDAVCYQVDVGSFADGDGDGIGDLAGLTGRLGYLELLEVDAIVLAGAAGLDPAAGPFAELLGEAHDSGMRVMLSLDVDPARSDPASVLLPWLEHGADGFHLAPRPDPADAIGAALAGHRDRVVIGSGPGDWHLSFNLDLAVAGFDADQVRKAITDVLAAPGPRPAWAMASRDTQQSRDDAALTPVRAMALVQLALPGAVCLRHGEELGLPGTQRVRMPWEGDQPPFGFSTADADWSSIIPADWVSFTAEAQLEDEASTLSLYRHALETRGTHPAFDGDEVEWFGAPAGCFAFRRTGTTLICALNTSPEPVPLPPGEVLLSSRPVGPGELPPGTAAWLV
;
A
#
# COMPACT_ATOMS: atom_id res chain seq x y z
N MET A 1 -7.02 30.67 11.63
CA MET A 1 -6.69 30.47 10.21
C MET A 1 -5.92 29.15 10.09
N ARG A 2 -6.63 28.01 10.12
CA ARG A 2 -6.10 26.62 10.12
C ARG A 2 -7.15 25.65 9.56
N ARG A 3 -7.47 25.80 8.28
CA ARG A 3 -8.42 24.93 7.56
C ARG A 3 -7.86 24.50 6.20
N ALA A 4 -6.62 24.90 5.88
CA ALA A 4 -6.04 24.79 4.54
C ALA A 4 -5.18 23.53 4.37
N ASP A 5 -4.50 23.04 5.41
CA ASP A 5 -3.53 21.94 5.25
C ASP A 5 -4.19 20.55 5.18
N ALA A 6 -5.47 20.45 5.57
CA ALA A 6 -6.28 19.25 5.32
C ALA A 6 -6.84 19.20 3.88
N LEU A 7 -6.71 20.27 3.08
CA LEU A 7 -7.28 20.41 1.73
C LEU A 7 -6.22 20.45 0.62
N ALA A 8 -4.97 20.09 0.92
CA ALA A 8 -3.94 19.93 -0.09
C ALA A 8 -4.12 18.58 -0.80
N GLY A 9 -5.15 18.49 -1.65
CA GLY A 9 -5.42 17.40 -2.60
C GLY A 9 -6.14 17.98 -3.81
N HIS A 10 -6.11 17.31 -4.96
CA HIS A 10 -6.79 17.77 -6.17
C HIS A 10 -8.32 17.89 -5.93
N GLY A 11 -8.81 19.11 -5.68
CA GLY A 11 -10.22 19.41 -5.38
C GLY A 11 -10.52 19.54 -3.87
N GLU A 12 -11.77 19.77 -3.49
CA GLU A 12 -12.22 19.94 -2.08
C GLU A 12 -12.00 18.72 -1.15
N ARG A 13 -11.27 17.69 -1.61
CA ARG A 13 -11.04 16.41 -0.91
C ARG A 13 -9.81 16.50 0.02
N PRO A 14 -9.84 15.79 1.16
CA PRO A 14 -8.67 15.72 2.02
C PRO A 14 -7.56 14.85 1.42
N TRP A 15 -6.31 15.09 1.82
CA TRP A 15 -5.13 14.38 1.26
C TRP A 15 -5.25 12.85 1.35
N TRP A 16 -5.85 12.32 2.42
CA TRP A 16 -5.97 10.88 2.68
C TRP A 16 -7.08 10.20 1.88
N TRP A 17 -7.88 10.95 1.10
CA TRP A 17 -9.09 10.44 0.46
C TRP A 17 -8.81 9.29 -0.51
N ASP A 18 -7.79 9.41 -1.34
CA ASP A 18 -7.35 8.35 -2.27
C ASP A 18 -5.86 8.01 -2.11
N ALA A 19 -5.31 8.30 -0.92
CA ALA A 19 -3.88 8.26 -0.65
C ALA A 19 -3.23 6.88 -0.83
N VAL A 20 -1.97 6.90 -1.25
CA VAL A 20 -1.07 5.74 -1.29
C VAL A 20 -0.26 5.69 0.01
N CYS A 21 -0.64 4.78 0.89
CA CYS A 21 0.03 4.53 2.16
C CYS A 21 1.02 3.38 2.03
N TYR A 22 2.31 3.62 2.27
CA TYR A 22 3.38 2.64 2.11
C TYR A 22 3.91 2.15 3.47
N GLN A 23 3.64 0.90 3.81
CA GLN A 23 4.00 0.29 5.09
C GLN A 23 5.43 -0.22 5.06
N VAL A 24 6.25 0.33 5.96
CA VAL A 24 7.68 0.03 6.09
C VAL A 24 7.95 -0.66 7.43
N ASP A 25 8.49 -1.88 7.39
CA ASP A 25 9.18 -2.45 8.55
C ASP A 25 10.64 -1.97 8.55
N VAL A 26 10.90 -0.94 9.37
CA VAL A 26 12.18 -0.21 9.45
C VAL A 26 13.36 -1.17 9.50
N GLY A 27 13.29 -2.19 10.35
CA GLY A 27 14.36 -3.18 10.56
C GLY A 27 14.70 -4.04 9.34
N SER A 28 13.90 -3.97 8.28
CA SER A 28 14.08 -4.74 7.04
C SER A 28 14.03 -3.89 5.77
N PHE A 29 13.99 -2.56 5.89
CA PHE A 29 13.90 -1.70 4.73
C PHE A 29 15.27 -1.31 4.16
N ALA A 30 16.10 -0.62 4.93
CA ALA A 30 17.46 -0.27 4.56
C ALA A 30 18.28 0.00 5.82
N ASP A 31 19.51 -0.50 5.86
CA ASP A 31 20.46 -0.32 6.94
C ASP A 31 21.44 0.80 6.57
N GLY A 32 21.43 1.88 7.36
CA GLY A 32 22.22 3.09 7.12
C GLY A 32 23.55 3.11 7.89
N ASP A 33 23.70 2.32 8.95
CA ASP A 33 24.89 2.30 9.80
C ASP A 33 25.77 1.04 9.66
N GLY A 34 25.26 0.03 8.95
CA GLY A 34 25.96 -1.19 8.61
C GLY A 34 25.97 -2.23 9.74
N ASP A 35 25.02 -2.19 10.67
CA ASP A 35 24.88 -3.18 11.75
C ASP A 35 24.12 -4.47 11.34
N GLY A 36 23.51 -4.46 10.15
CA GLY A 36 22.73 -5.57 9.58
C GLY A 36 21.22 -5.50 9.84
N ILE A 37 20.75 -4.42 10.47
CA ILE A 37 19.34 -4.15 10.77
C ILE A 37 18.97 -2.79 10.17
N GLY A 38 17.81 -2.72 9.53
CA GLY A 38 17.37 -1.44 8.96
C GLY A 38 17.04 -0.39 10.03
N ASP A 39 17.26 0.87 9.70
CA ASP A 39 17.12 2.00 10.61
C ASP A 39 16.45 3.21 9.92
N LEU A 40 16.20 4.28 10.68
CA LEU A 40 15.55 5.47 10.13
C LEU A 40 16.45 6.24 9.15
N ALA A 41 17.77 6.23 9.32
CA ALA A 41 18.69 6.89 8.39
C ALA A 41 18.74 6.15 7.05
N GLY A 42 18.73 4.81 7.07
CA GLY A 42 18.59 3.98 5.88
C GLY A 42 17.25 4.22 5.16
N LEU A 43 16.14 4.35 5.89
CA LEU A 43 14.85 4.73 5.32
C LEU A 43 14.89 6.14 4.71
N THR A 44 15.44 7.13 5.41
CA THR A 44 15.61 8.51 4.89
C THR A 44 16.39 8.50 3.57
N GLY A 45 17.49 7.74 3.50
CA GLY A 45 18.29 7.57 2.28
C GLY A 45 17.56 6.95 1.08
N ARG A 46 16.35 6.42 1.27
CA ARG A 46 15.51 5.79 0.23
C ARG A 46 14.20 6.56 -0.03
N LEU A 47 14.01 7.77 0.53
CA LEU A 47 12.81 8.58 0.28
C LEU A 47 12.60 8.89 -1.21
N GLY A 48 13.67 9.12 -1.97
CA GLY A 48 13.57 9.35 -3.42
C GLY A 48 12.96 8.17 -4.19
N TYR A 49 13.10 6.93 -3.69
CA TYR A 49 12.41 5.77 -4.26
C TYR A 49 10.91 5.79 -3.97
N LEU A 50 10.51 6.20 -2.77
CA LEU A 50 9.10 6.31 -2.38
C LEU A 50 8.39 7.46 -3.11
N GLU A 51 9.09 8.57 -3.33
CA GLU A 51 8.61 9.68 -4.17
C GLU A 51 8.36 9.21 -5.62
N LEU A 52 9.27 8.41 -6.18
CA LEU A 52 9.11 7.81 -7.51
C LEU A 52 7.92 6.84 -7.64
N LEU A 53 7.45 6.28 -6.52
CA LEU A 53 6.25 5.46 -6.44
C LEU A 53 4.97 6.28 -6.19
N GLU A 54 5.05 7.60 -6.08
CA GLU A 54 3.93 8.47 -5.69
C GLU A 54 3.30 8.08 -4.34
N VAL A 55 4.15 7.75 -3.36
CA VAL A 55 3.69 7.51 -1.99
C VAL A 55 3.23 8.84 -1.38
N ASP A 56 2.03 8.86 -0.79
CA ASP A 56 1.53 10.01 -0.03
C ASP A 56 1.89 9.93 1.46
N ALA A 57 1.92 8.72 2.01
CA ALA A 57 2.18 8.50 3.43
C ALA A 57 3.03 7.25 3.70
N ILE A 58 4.11 7.43 4.46
CA ILE A 58 4.95 6.35 4.97
C ILE A 58 4.37 5.90 6.31
N VAL A 59 4.04 4.62 6.42
CA VAL A 59 3.53 4.03 7.67
C VAL A 59 4.64 3.19 8.30
N LEU A 60 5.24 3.70 9.38
CA LEU A 60 6.29 3.00 10.13
C LEU A 60 5.67 1.84 10.91
N ALA A 61 5.72 0.65 10.32
CA ALA A 61 5.19 -0.54 10.94
C ALA A 61 6.03 -0.90 12.18
N GLY A 62 7.36 -0.83 12.07
CA GLY A 62 8.32 -1.25 13.09
C GLY A 62 8.63 -0.21 14.17
N ALA A 63 7.66 0.58 14.64
CA ALA A 63 7.93 1.69 15.57
C ALA A 63 8.29 1.27 17.01
N ALA A 64 8.18 -0.02 17.34
CA ALA A 64 8.51 -0.52 18.67
C ALA A 64 9.99 -0.33 18.98
N GLY A 65 10.30 0.50 19.99
CA GLY A 65 11.67 0.82 20.39
C GLY A 65 12.25 2.07 19.74
N LEU A 66 11.52 2.70 18.81
CA LEU A 66 11.86 4.05 18.33
C LEU A 66 11.53 5.09 19.39
N ASP A 67 12.37 6.13 19.48
CA ASP A 67 12.16 7.28 20.34
C ASP A 67 11.69 8.48 19.49
N PRO A 68 10.48 9.04 19.72
CA PRO A 68 9.99 10.20 18.97
C PRO A 68 10.87 11.45 19.14
N ALA A 69 11.68 11.53 20.20
CA ALA A 69 12.61 12.63 20.41
C ALA A 69 13.98 12.42 19.74
N ALA A 70 14.21 11.27 19.09
CA ALA A 70 15.48 10.98 18.46
C ALA A 70 15.70 11.80 17.18
N GLY A 71 16.95 12.26 16.98
CA GLY A 71 17.36 13.03 15.80
C GLY A 71 16.96 12.39 14.46
N PRO A 72 17.19 11.08 14.23
CA PRO A 72 16.83 10.42 12.98
C PRO A 72 15.33 10.47 12.65
N PHE A 73 14.44 10.51 13.65
CA PHE A 73 13.00 10.65 13.41
C PHE A 73 12.63 12.05 12.93
N ALA A 74 13.25 13.08 13.53
CA ALA A 74 13.05 14.46 13.09
C ALA A 74 13.62 14.72 11.68
N GLU A 75 14.75 14.09 11.33
CA GLU A 75 15.34 14.12 9.99
C GLU A 75 14.43 13.46 8.95
N LEU A 76 13.96 12.24 9.23
CA LEU A 76 12.98 11.55 8.38
C LEU A 76 11.72 12.39 8.15
N LEU A 77 11.17 12.99 9.21
CA LEU A 77 10.00 13.87 9.09
C LEU A 77 10.27 15.08 8.19
N GLY A 78 11.40 15.76 8.39
CA GLY A 78 11.78 16.93 7.60
C GLY A 78 11.90 16.60 6.12
N GLU A 79 12.66 15.56 5.77
CA GLU A 79 12.87 15.16 4.37
C GLU A 79 11.59 14.61 3.73
N ALA A 80 10.80 13.81 4.46
CA ALA A 80 9.52 13.33 3.94
C ALA A 80 8.56 14.48 3.65
N HIS A 81 8.47 15.46 4.54
CA HIS A 81 7.61 16.65 4.35
C HIS A 81 8.10 17.53 3.19
N ASP A 82 9.41 17.66 3.00
CA ASP A 82 10.00 18.39 1.85
C ASP A 82 9.66 17.71 0.51
N SER A 83 9.57 16.38 0.47
CA SER A 83 9.06 15.60 -0.67
C SER A 83 7.53 15.49 -0.70
N GLY A 84 6.81 16.19 0.17
CA GLY A 84 5.33 16.22 0.20
C GLY A 84 4.66 15.01 0.85
N MET A 85 5.42 14.04 1.33
CA MET A 85 4.94 12.83 2.01
C MET A 85 4.50 13.12 3.45
N ARG A 86 3.75 12.20 4.05
CA ARG A 86 3.39 12.17 5.47
C ARG A 86 4.07 11.01 6.17
N VAL A 87 4.33 11.12 7.46
CA VAL A 87 4.91 10.04 8.28
C VAL A 87 3.92 9.65 9.37
N MET A 88 3.46 8.40 9.30
CA MET A 88 2.50 7.80 10.21
C MET A 88 3.12 6.63 10.98
N LEU A 89 2.59 6.33 12.16
CA LEU A 89 3.10 5.26 13.02
C LEU A 89 2.11 4.11 13.12
N SER A 90 2.57 2.88 12.92
CA SER A 90 1.77 1.72 13.27
C SER A 90 1.96 1.37 14.75
N LEU A 91 0.89 1.45 15.53
CA LEU A 91 0.94 1.26 16.98
C LEU A 91 -0.15 0.31 17.47
N ASP A 92 0.20 -0.49 18.47
CA ASP A 92 -0.77 -1.27 19.26
C ASP A 92 -1.15 -0.46 20.50
N VAL A 93 -2.30 0.20 20.45
CA VAL A 93 -2.83 1.01 21.55
C VAL A 93 -3.95 0.25 22.24
N ASP A 94 -3.66 -0.24 23.43
CA ASP A 94 -4.62 -0.97 24.28
C ASP A 94 -4.95 -0.12 25.52
N PRO A 95 -6.13 0.52 25.58
CA PRO A 95 -6.55 1.30 26.75
C PRO A 95 -6.61 0.49 28.05
N ALA A 96 -6.70 -0.85 27.98
CA ALA A 96 -6.65 -1.70 29.17
C ALA A 96 -5.23 -1.84 29.74
N ARG A 97 -4.19 -1.55 28.94
CA ARG A 97 -2.77 -1.61 29.35
C ARG A 97 -2.22 -0.25 29.75
N SER A 98 -2.60 0.81 29.03
CA SER A 98 -2.07 2.16 29.24
C SER A 98 -3.03 3.22 28.71
N ASP A 99 -2.97 4.42 29.26
CA ASP A 99 -3.68 5.58 28.74
C ASP A 99 -3.24 5.87 27.28
N PRO A 100 -4.16 5.85 26.29
CA PRO A 100 -3.84 6.13 24.89
C PRO A 100 -3.10 7.45 24.67
N ALA A 101 -3.42 8.49 25.45
CA ALA A 101 -2.75 9.79 25.33
C ALA A 101 -1.26 9.68 25.63
N SER A 102 -0.87 8.87 26.62
CA SER A 102 0.54 8.64 26.96
C SER A 102 1.36 7.96 25.86
N VAL A 103 0.68 7.23 24.97
CA VAL A 103 1.32 6.54 23.83
C VAL A 103 1.33 7.45 22.59
N LEU A 104 0.23 8.14 22.30
CA LEU A 104 0.04 8.89 21.05
C LEU A 104 0.62 10.30 21.08
N LEU A 105 0.47 11.03 22.19
CA LEU A 105 0.86 12.45 22.26
C LEU A 105 2.36 12.68 22.03
N PRO A 106 3.30 11.85 22.53
CA PRO A 106 4.72 12.04 22.24
C PRO A 106 5.02 12.09 20.74
N TRP A 107 4.39 11.24 19.93
CA TRP A 107 4.56 11.25 18.48
C TRP A 107 3.98 12.50 17.83
N LEU A 108 2.81 12.93 18.30
CA LEU A 108 2.13 14.12 17.79
C LEU A 108 2.90 15.41 18.09
N GLU A 109 3.45 15.51 19.31
CA GLU A 109 4.29 16.64 19.73
C GLU A 109 5.56 16.77 18.89
N HIS A 110 6.05 15.64 18.36
CA HIS A 110 7.23 15.58 17.50
C HIS A 110 6.89 15.61 16.00
N GLY A 111 5.62 15.82 15.63
CA GLY A 111 5.23 16.13 14.25
C GLY A 111 4.74 14.95 13.41
N ALA A 112 4.51 13.78 14.01
CA ALA A 112 3.86 12.67 13.30
C ALA A 112 2.50 13.08 12.72
N ASP A 113 2.19 12.61 11.51
CA ASP A 113 0.99 13.00 10.74
C ASP A 113 -0.24 12.13 11.03
N GLY A 114 -0.04 10.99 11.67
CA GLY A 114 -1.13 10.08 11.96
C GLY A 114 -0.69 8.70 12.42
N PHE A 115 -1.67 7.80 12.49
CA PHE A 115 -1.50 6.47 13.07
C PHE A 115 -2.21 5.39 12.26
N HIS A 116 -1.59 4.22 12.19
CA HIS A 116 -2.23 2.98 11.78
C HIS A 116 -2.37 2.06 13.00
N LEU A 117 -3.60 1.92 13.50
CA LEU A 117 -3.85 1.28 14.78
C LEU A 117 -4.18 -0.19 14.62
N ALA A 118 -3.58 -1.03 15.47
CA ALA A 118 -3.89 -2.44 15.49
C ALA A 118 -5.38 -2.69 15.81
N PRO A 119 -6.01 -3.72 15.20
CA PRO A 119 -7.41 -4.03 15.43
C PRO A 119 -7.69 -4.33 16.90
N ARG A 120 -8.63 -3.60 17.50
CA ARG A 120 -9.10 -3.82 18.88
C ARG A 120 -10.62 -3.60 18.96
N PRO A 121 -11.35 -4.33 19.82
CA PRO A 121 -12.82 -4.24 19.87
C PRO A 121 -13.38 -2.93 20.44
N ASP A 122 -12.64 -2.25 21.34
CA ASP A 122 -13.17 -1.14 22.15
C ASP A 122 -12.18 0.02 22.41
N PRO A 123 -11.24 0.40 21.50
CA PRO A 123 -10.32 1.48 21.82
C PRO A 123 -10.82 2.84 21.31
N ALA A 124 -11.88 2.87 20.50
CA ALA A 124 -12.20 4.01 19.63
C ALA A 124 -12.53 5.29 20.39
N ASP A 125 -13.35 5.22 21.43
CA ASP A 125 -13.73 6.39 22.21
C ASP A 125 -12.53 6.97 22.98
N ALA A 126 -11.70 6.11 23.56
CA ALA A 126 -10.52 6.53 24.32
C ALA A 126 -9.44 7.14 23.41
N ILE A 127 -9.19 6.53 22.25
CA ILE A 127 -8.30 7.09 21.22
C ILE A 127 -8.87 8.39 20.67
N GLY A 128 -10.15 8.44 20.34
CA GLY A 128 -10.83 9.62 19.83
C GLY A 128 -10.74 10.79 20.81
N ALA A 129 -10.88 10.51 22.12
CA ALA A 129 -10.67 11.51 23.17
C ALA A 129 -9.22 12.02 23.21
N ALA A 130 -8.23 11.13 23.12
CA ALA A 130 -6.81 11.51 23.08
C ALA A 130 -6.47 12.36 21.84
N LEU A 131 -7.12 12.10 20.71
CA LEU A 131 -6.90 12.81 19.44
C LEU A 131 -7.83 14.01 19.21
N ALA A 132 -8.71 14.34 20.16
CA ALA A 132 -9.74 15.37 19.96
C ALA A 132 -9.17 16.76 19.60
N GLY A 133 -7.95 17.08 20.06
CA GLY A 133 -7.21 18.30 19.75
C GLY A 133 -6.41 18.28 18.43
N HIS A 134 -6.33 17.13 17.76
CA HIS A 134 -5.45 16.84 16.63
C HIS A 134 -6.23 16.32 15.41
N ARG A 135 -7.29 17.03 15.03
CA ARG A 135 -8.23 16.60 13.98
C ARG A 135 -7.64 16.54 12.57
N ASP A 136 -6.47 17.12 12.38
CA ASP A 136 -5.68 17.06 11.16
C ASP A 136 -4.79 15.81 11.08
N ARG A 137 -4.79 14.96 12.12
CA ARG A 137 -4.01 13.72 12.18
C ARG A 137 -4.85 12.54 11.74
N VAL A 138 -4.37 11.84 10.71
CA VAL A 138 -5.11 10.77 10.06
C VAL A 138 -5.00 9.49 10.88
N VAL A 139 -6.10 8.75 10.97
CA VAL A 139 -6.12 7.45 11.63
C VAL A 139 -6.64 6.42 10.65
N ILE A 140 -5.80 5.42 10.39
CA ILE A 140 -6.16 4.17 9.73
C ILE A 140 -6.45 3.18 10.86
N GLY A 141 -7.70 2.76 10.99
CA GLY A 141 -8.13 1.83 12.03
C GLY A 141 -8.74 0.56 11.46
N SER A 142 -8.81 -0.47 12.28
CA SER A 142 -9.54 -1.70 11.98
C SER A 142 -10.61 -1.91 13.04
N GLY A 143 -11.83 -2.28 12.63
CA GLY A 143 -12.95 -2.51 13.55
C GLY A 143 -13.76 -1.25 13.88
N PRO A 144 -14.62 -1.30 14.92
CA PRO A 144 -15.57 -0.23 15.21
C PRO A 144 -14.86 1.06 15.63
N GLY A 145 -15.24 2.18 15.04
CA GLY A 145 -14.72 3.51 15.38
C GLY A 145 -14.96 4.53 14.27
N ASP A 146 -14.97 5.81 14.64
CA ASP A 146 -15.07 6.93 13.69
C ASP A 146 -13.67 7.31 13.19
N TRP A 147 -13.07 6.40 12.42
CA TRP A 147 -11.75 6.57 11.82
C TRP A 147 -11.82 7.40 10.53
N HIS A 148 -10.67 7.90 10.07
CA HIS A 148 -10.59 8.49 8.73
C HIS A 148 -10.65 7.40 7.65
N LEU A 149 -9.85 6.34 7.87
CA LEU A 149 -9.72 5.21 6.97
C LEU A 149 -9.94 3.90 7.74
N SER A 150 -10.66 2.95 7.11
CA SER A 150 -10.81 1.58 7.59
C SER A 150 -9.84 0.67 6.84
N PHE A 151 -8.91 -0.01 7.53
CA PHE A 151 -7.97 -0.94 6.91
C PHE A 151 -8.65 -2.28 6.59
N ASN A 152 -8.62 -2.71 5.33
CA ASN A 152 -9.30 -3.92 4.88
C ASN A 152 -8.33 -4.90 4.21
N LEU A 153 -8.32 -6.15 4.69
CA LEU A 153 -7.57 -7.27 4.12
C LEU A 153 -8.47 -8.24 3.32
N ASP A 154 -9.75 -7.91 3.12
CA ASP A 154 -10.72 -8.80 2.48
C ASP A 154 -10.30 -9.20 1.05
N LEU A 155 -9.60 -8.33 0.31
CA LEU A 155 -9.00 -8.67 -0.99
C LEU A 155 -7.90 -9.73 -0.86
N ALA A 156 -7.03 -9.59 0.13
CA ALA A 156 -5.99 -10.57 0.42
C ALA A 156 -6.59 -11.94 0.79
N VAL A 157 -7.66 -11.93 1.59
CA VAL A 157 -8.38 -13.15 2.02
C VAL A 157 -9.15 -13.78 0.86
N ALA A 158 -9.74 -13.00 -0.03
CA ALA A 158 -10.44 -13.49 -1.21
C ALA A 158 -9.52 -14.26 -2.17
N GLY A 159 -8.23 -13.91 -2.20
CA GLY A 159 -7.26 -14.53 -3.09
C GLY A 159 -7.55 -14.25 -4.57
N PHE A 160 -7.20 -15.20 -5.44
CA PHE A 160 -7.37 -15.06 -6.89
C PHE A 160 -8.65 -15.77 -7.40
N ASP A 161 -9.80 -15.39 -6.83
CA ASP A 161 -11.12 -15.91 -7.20
C ASP A 161 -12.09 -14.75 -7.49
N ALA A 162 -12.59 -14.66 -8.72
CA ALA A 162 -13.41 -13.53 -9.16
C ALA A 162 -14.68 -13.31 -8.30
N ASP A 163 -15.34 -14.38 -7.85
CA ASP A 163 -16.56 -14.28 -7.07
C ASP A 163 -16.27 -13.83 -5.63
N GLN A 164 -15.21 -14.36 -5.00
CA GLN A 164 -14.79 -13.93 -3.68
C GLN A 164 -14.29 -12.48 -3.67
N VAL A 165 -13.50 -12.09 -4.68
CA VAL A 165 -13.00 -10.70 -4.82
C VAL A 165 -14.17 -9.74 -5.03
N ARG A 166 -15.12 -10.07 -5.92
CA ARG A 166 -16.33 -9.27 -6.12
C ARG A 166 -17.14 -9.12 -4.83
N LYS A 167 -17.31 -10.21 -4.08
CA LYS A 167 -18.02 -10.20 -2.81
C LYS A 167 -17.30 -9.30 -1.80
N ALA A 168 -15.99 -9.43 -1.64
CA ALA A 168 -15.18 -8.60 -0.75
C ALA A 168 -15.32 -7.11 -1.06
N ILE A 169 -15.18 -6.72 -2.34
CA ILE A 169 -15.35 -5.33 -2.79
C ILE A 169 -16.75 -4.81 -2.46
N THR A 170 -17.78 -5.61 -2.76
CA THR A 170 -19.18 -5.23 -2.54
C THR A 170 -19.48 -5.04 -1.06
N ASP A 171 -19.03 -5.97 -0.21
CA ASP A 171 -19.28 -5.93 1.22
C ASP A 171 -18.58 -4.73 1.88
N VAL A 172 -17.31 -4.47 1.53
CA VAL A 172 -16.54 -3.34 2.07
C VAL A 172 -17.14 -2.00 1.65
N LEU A 173 -17.52 -1.84 0.38
CA LEU A 173 -18.09 -0.57 -0.11
C LEU A 173 -19.54 -0.34 0.36
N ALA A 174 -20.29 -1.40 0.68
CA ALA A 174 -21.64 -1.28 1.22
C ALA A 174 -21.65 -1.04 2.75
N ALA A 175 -20.55 -1.32 3.44
CA ALA A 175 -20.46 -1.14 4.88
C ALA A 175 -20.52 0.36 5.25
N PRO A 176 -21.41 0.78 6.16
CA PRO A 176 -21.39 2.16 6.66
C PRO A 176 -20.14 2.37 7.53
N GLY A 177 -19.44 3.48 7.33
CA GLY A 177 -18.29 3.82 8.15
C GLY A 177 -17.21 4.62 7.42
N PRO A 178 -15.97 4.58 7.94
CA PRO A 178 -14.81 5.22 7.33
C PRO A 178 -14.57 4.74 5.90
N ARG A 179 -13.90 5.58 5.11
CA ARG A 179 -13.51 5.23 3.74
C ARG A 179 -12.51 4.06 3.75
N PRO A 180 -12.58 3.12 2.80
CA PRO A 180 -11.67 1.98 2.81
C PRO A 180 -10.23 2.38 2.50
N ALA A 181 -9.30 1.75 3.20
CA ALA A 181 -7.89 1.60 2.83
C ALA A 181 -7.67 0.12 2.45
N TRP A 182 -7.46 -0.13 1.16
CA TRP A 182 -7.34 -1.48 0.61
C TRP A 182 -5.92 -2.03 0.76
N ALA A 183 -5.76 -3.24 1.28
CA ALA A 183 -4.45 -3.88 1.42
C ALA A 183 -4.45 -5.32 0.88
N MET A 184 -3.33 -5.71 0.26
CA MET A 184 -3.09 -7.07 -0.24
C MET A 184 -2.24 -7.90 0.73
N ALA A 185 -1.53 -7.25 1.66
CA ALA A 185 -0.85 -7.91 2.75
C ALA A 185 -0.87 -7.05 4.03
N SER A 186 -0.61 -7.72 5.15
CA SER A 186 -0.22 -7.12 6.40
C SER A 186 1.15 -7.65 6.82
N ARG A 187 1.67 -7.19 7.96
CA ARG A 187 2.84 -7.82 8.59
C ARG A 187 2.67 -9.32 8.75
N ASP A 188 1.46 -9.78 9.00
CA ASP A 188 1.24 -11.17 9.35
C ASP A 188 1.07 -12.09 8.13
N THR A 189 0.92 -11.51 6.94
CA THR A 189 0.71 -12.25 5.70
C THR A 189 1.96 -13.03 5.28
N GLN A 190 1.76 -14.27 4.86
CA GLN A 190 2.77 -15.06 4.15
C GLN A 190 2.47 -14.99 2.65
N GLN A 191 3.41 -14.50 1.86
CA GLN A 191 3.33 -14.52 0.40
C GLN A 191 4.02 -15.79 -0.14
N SER A 192 3.36 -16.47 -1.06
CA SER A 192 3.88 -17.67 -1.71
C SER A 192 5.15 -17.34 -2.51
N ARG A 193 6.12 -18.26 -2.52
CA ARG A 193 7.38 -18.11 -3.27
C ARG A 193 7.36 -18.61 -4.72
N ASP A 194 6.19 -18.81 -5.30
CA ASP A 194 6.07 -19.36 -6.64
C ASP A 194 6.08 -18.24 -7.69
N ASP A 195 7.03 -18.24 -8.64
CA ASP A 195 7.08 -17.28 -9.75
C ASP A 195 5.83 -17.34 -10.64
N ALA A 196 5.15 -18.50 -10.69
CA ALA A 196 3.83 -18.62 -11.34
C ALA A 196 2.75 -17.78 -10.62
N ALA A 197 2.98 -17.37 -9.37
CA ALA A 197 2.09 -16.51 -8.59
C ALA A 197 2.21 -15.02 -8.95
N LEU A 198 3.23 -14.58 -9.70
CA LEU A 198 3.34 -13.17 -10.14
C LEU A 198 2.18 -12.74 -11.03
N THR A 199 1.62 -13.67 -11.82
CA THR A 199 0.45 -13.39 -12.68
C THR A 199 -0.76 -12.95 -11.85
N PRO A 200 -1.24 -13.75 -10.88
CA PRO A 200 -2.25 -13.31 -9.91
C PRO A 200 -1.91 -12.02 -9.17
N VAL A 201 -0.66 -11.86 -8.70
CA VAL A 201 -0.23 -10.67 -7.95
C VAL A 201 -0.37 -9.40 -8.77
N ARG A 202 0.16 -9.38 -10.00
CA ARG A 202 0.05 -8.23 -10.92
C ARG A 202 -1.40 -7.92 -11.27
N ALA A 203 -2.24 -8.93 -11.46
CA ALA A 203 -3.65 -8.74 -11.74
C ALA A 203 -4.40 -8.13 -10.54
N MET A 204 -4.15 -8.64 -9.33
CA MET A 204 -4.78 -8.10 -8.12
C MET A 204 -4.28 -6.71 -7.74
N ALA A 205 -3.02 -6.36 -8.07
CA ALA A 205 -2.52 -4.99 -7.93
C ALA A 205 -3.38 -3.99 -8.73
N LEU A 206 -3.70 -4.30 -10.00
CA LEU A 206 -4.58 -3.44 -10.79
C LEU A 206 -6.02 -3.41 -10.26
N VAL A 207 -6.52 -4.52 -9.70
CA VAL A 207 -7.85 -4.51 -9.05
C VAL A 207 -7.83 -3.58 -7.84
N GLN A 208 -6.86 -3.71 -6.93
CA GLN A 208 -6.71 -2.86 -5.74
C GLN A 208 -6.60 -1.38 -6.13
N LEU A 209 -5.71 -1.07 -7.08
CA LEU A 209 -5.43 0.29 -7.53
C LEU A 209 -6.56 0.90 -8.39
N ALA A 210 -7.57 0.13 -8.81
CA ALA A 210 -8.77 0.66 -9.45
C ALA A 210 -9.87 1.09 -8.47
N LEU A 211 -9.84 0.61 -7.22
CA LEU A 211 -10.94 0.82 -6.28
C LEU A 211 -10.94 2.26 -5.72
N PRO A 212 -12.12 2.82 -5.39
CA PRO A 212 -12.20 4.06 -4.64
C PRO A 212 -11.69 3.87 -3.21
N GLY A 213 -10.96 4.85 -2.65
CA GLY A 213 -10.38 4.76 -1.33
C GLY A 213 -8.86 4.90 -1.31
N ALA A 214 -8.29 4.89 -0.11
CA ALA A 214 -6.85 4.79 0.04
C ALA A 214 -6.37 3.38 -0.32
N VAL A 215 -5.08 3.25 -0.65
CA VAL A 215 -4.43 1.96 -0.85
C VAL A 215 -3.26 1.85 0.11
N CYS A 216 -3.12 0.70 0.74
CA CYS A 216 -2.03 0.38 1.64
C CYS A 216 -1.15 -0.68 0.99
N LEU A 217 0.05 -0.26 0.56
CA LEU A 217 1.07 -1.15 0.01
C LEU A 217 2.06 -1.52 1.11
N ARG A 218 2.51 -2.76 1.13
CA ARG A 218 3.62 -3.19 1.99
C ARG A 218 4.91 -3.19 1.17
N HIS A 219 6.01 -2.76 1.79
CA HIS A 219 7.30 -2.79 1.11
C HIS A 219 7.64 -4.19 0.54
N GLY A 220 8.02 -4.21 -0.73
CA GLY A 220 8.30 -5.41 -1.50
C GLY A 220 7.12 -5.93 -2.34
N GLU A 221 5.88 -5.50 -2.08
CA GLU A 221 4.74 -5.85 -2.93
C GLU A 221 4.88 -5.32 -4.35
N GLU A 222 5.44 -4.12 -4.49
CA GLU A 222 5.68 -3.44 -5.76
C GLU A 222 6.75 -4.14 -6.60
N LEU A 223 7.67 -4.84 -5.93
CA LEU A 223 8.68 -5.69 -6.56
C LEU A 223 8.12 -7.10 -6.85
N GLY A 224 6.95 -7.45 -6.31
CA GLY A 224 6.42 -8.82 -6.36
C GLY A 224 7.22 -9.79 -5.51
N LEU A 225 7.85 -9.31 -4.43
CA LEU A 225 8.76 -10.13 -3.62
C LEU A 225 8.03 -11.31 -2.97
N PRO A 226 8.60 -12.52 -3.05
CA PRO A 226 8.04 -13.69 -2.41
C PRO A 226 8.48 -13.79 -0.94
N GLY A 227 7.59 -14.12 0.00
CA GLY A 227 8.00 -14.59 1.33
C GLY A 227 7.24 -14.05 2.55
N THR A 228 7.89 -14.13 3.71
CA THR A 228 7.28 -13.98 5.05
C THR A 228 7.60 -12.62 5.71
N GLN A 229 7.19 -12.48 6.97
CA GLN A 229 6.95 -11.25 7.76
C GLN A 229 8.10 -10.21 7.88
N ARG A 230 9.27 -10.36 7.23
CA ARG A 230 10.41 -9.41 7.26
C ARG A 230 11.28 -9.51 6.01
N VAL A 231 10.72 -9.11 4.87
CA VAL A 231 11.43 -9.07 3.58
C VAL A 231 12.49 -7.96 3.65
N ARG A 232 13.77 -8.33 3.52
CA ARG A 232 14.84 -7.35 3.36
C ARG A 232 14.81 -6.83 1.94
N MET A 233 14.62 -5.52 1.76
CA MET A 233 14.49 -4.93 0.43
C MET A 233 15.77 -5.17 -0.39
N PRO A 234 15.68 -5.80 -1.57
CA PRO A 234 16.78 -5.88 -2.50
C PRO A 234 16.79 -4.60 -3.34
N TRP A 235 17.77 -3.73 -3.07
CA TRP A 235 17.89 -2.45 -3.75
C TRP A 235 18.64 -2.56 -5.07
N GLU A 236 19.83 -3.18 -5.06
CA GLU A 236 20.77 -3.12 -6.18
C GLU A 236 21.80 -4.25 -6.13
N GLY A 237 22.54 -4.44 -7.23
CA GLY A 237 23.65 -5.39 -7.31
C GLY A 237 23.24 -6.82 -7.65
N ASP A 238 24.24 -7.69 -7.75
CA ASP A 238 24.11 -9.05 -8.28
C ASP A 238 24.21 -10.15 -7.21
N GLN A 239 24.50 -9.79 -5.95
CA GLN A 239 24.65 -10.72 -4.83
C GLN A 239 23.98 -10.19 -3.55
N PRO A 240 23.52 -11.09 -2.65
CA PRO A 240 23.09 -10.71 -1.30
C PRO A 240 24.15 -9.88 -0.56
N PRO A 241 23.76 -8.83 0.19
CA PRO A 241 22.39 -8.50 0.58
C PRO A 241 21.67 -7.55 -0.38
N PHE A 242 22.12 -7.43 -1.63
CA PHE A 242 21.52 -6.57 -2.65
C PHE A 242 21.37 -5.11 -2.22
N GLY A 243 22.42 -4.53 -1.64
CA GLY A 243 22.41 -3.14 -1.19
C GLY A 243 21.54 -2.84 0.03
N PHE A 244 21.01 -3.86 0.72
CA PHE A 244 20.28 -3.68 1.98
C PHE A 244 21.17 -3.18 3.13
N SER A 245 22.39 -3.71 3.26
CA SER A 245 23.32 -3.45 4.37
C SER A 245 24.77 -3.62 3.92
N THR A 246 25.70 -2.95 4.60
CA THR A 246 27.15 -3.14 4.46
C THR A 246 27.77 -4.05 5.53
N ALA A 247 26.95 -4.64 6.41
CA ALA A 247 27.45 -5.49 7.50
C ALA A 247 28.15 -6.75 6.97
N ASP A 248 29.26 -7.11 7.60
CA ASP A 248 29.99 -8.36 7.33
C ASP A 248 29.26 -9.55 7.97
N ALA A 249 28.34 -10.15 7.21
CA ALA A 249 27.52 -11.28 7.64
C ALA A 249 27.25 -12.26 6.48
N ASP A 250 26.86 -13.50 6.81
CA ASP A 250 26.47 -14.50 5.81
C ASP A 250 25.01 -14.29 5.36
N TRP A 251 24.84 -13.32 4.46
CA TRP A 251 23.55 -12.94 3.88
C TRP A 251 22.93 -14.02 2.99
N SER A 252 23.73 -14.94 2.45
CA SER A 252 23.27 -15.99 1.52
C SER A 252 22.30 -16.99 2.16
N SER A 253 22.37 -17.12 3.49
CA SER A 253 21.46 -17.94 4.28
C SER A 253 20.10 -17.27 4.56
N ILE A 254 20.02 -15.95 4.33
CA ILE A 254 18.87 -15.10 4.68
C ILE A 254 18.14 -14.63 3.42
N ILE A 255 18.89 -14.13 2.44
CA ILE A 255 18.38 -13.57 1.19
C ILE A 255 18.82 -14.50 0.05
N PRO A 256 17.88 -15.14 -0.65
CA PRO A 256 18.19 -16.01 -1.78
C PRO A 256 18.92 -15.27 -2.91
N ALA A 257 19.91 -15.92 -3.54
CA ALA A 257 20.69 -15.32 -4.62
C ALA A 257 19.89 -15.10 -5.92
N ASP A 258 18.78 -15.82 -6.11
CA ASP A 258 17.85 -15.64 -7.24
C ASP A 258 17.01 -14.35 -7.12
N TRP A 259 17.13 -13.61 -6.01
CA TRP A 259 16.47 -12.30 -5.85
C TRP A 259 17.07 -11.18 -6.70
N VAL A 260 18.15 -11.45 -7.45
CA VAL A 260 18.76 -10.49 -8.36
C VAL A 260 17.75 -9.85 -9.34
N SER A 261 16.79 -10.63 -9.86
CA SER A 261 15.73 -10.11 -10.75
C SER A 261 14.63 -9.35 -10.02
N PHE A 262 14.57 -9.45 -8.69
CA PHE A 262 13.62 -8.73 -7.86
C PHE A 262 14.19 -7.41 -7.33
N THR A 263 15.47 -7.13 -7.55
CA THR A 263 16.09 -5.86 -7.12
C THR A 263 15.37 -4.66 -7.72
N ALA A 264 15.28 -3.57 -6.95
CA ALA A 264 14.72 -2.32 -7.45
C ALA A 264 15.49 -1.83 -8.68
N GLU A 265 16.83 -1.89 -8.67
CA GLU A 265 17.69 -1.58 -9.81
C GLU A 265 17.30 -2.37 -11.07
N ALA A 266 17.23 -3.70 -11.00
CA ALA A 266 16.91 -4.51 -12.17
C ALA A 266 15.48 -4.25 -12.71
N GLN A 267 14.51 -4.04 -11.82
CA GLN A 267 13.13 -3.80 -12.25
C GLN A 267 12.90 -2.37 -12.76
N LEU A 268 13.68 -1.38 -12.31
CA LEU A 268 13.62 -0.01 -12.83
C LEU A 268 14.08 0.07 -14.29
N GLU A 269 14.96 -0.83 -14.73
CA GLU A 269 15.44 -0.91 -16.11
C GLU A 269 14.52 -1.72 -17.04
N ASP A 270 13.56 -2.48 -16.49
CA ASP A 270 12.62 -3.31 -17.26
C ASP A 270 11.20 -2.72 -17.26
N GLU A 271 10.76 -2.24 -18.43
CA GLU A 271 9.40 -1.69 -18.64
C GLU A 271 8.28 -2.71 -18.39
N ALA A 272 8.56 -4.01 -18.48
CA ALA A 272 7.60 -5.07 -18.27
C ALA A 272 7.58 -5.61 -16.82
N SER A 273 8.44 -5.07 -15.94
CA SER A 273 8.59 -5.50 -14.55
C SER A 273 7.35 -5.23 -13.69
N THR A 274 7.29 -5.85 -12.51
CA THR A 274 6.23 -5.59 -11.54
C THR A 274 6.32 -4.15 -11.03
N LEU A 275 7.53 -3.66 -10.77
CA LEU A 275 7.76 -2.27 -10.35
C LEU A 275 7.25 -1.27 -11.39
N SER A 276 7.57 -1.49 -12.68
CA SER A 276 7.07 -0.67 -13.77
C SER A 276 5.55 -0.69 -13.83
N LEU A 277 4.90 -1.85 -13.65
CA LEU A 277 3.44 -1.92 -13.59
C LEU A 277 2.86 -1.06 -12.45
N TYR A 278 3.41 -1.16 -11.23
CA TYR A 278 2.95 -0.37 -10.08
C TYR A 278 3.13 1.12 -10.31
N ARG A 279 4.30 1.55 -10.82
CA ARG A 279 4.58 2.96 -11.12
C ARG A 279 3.56 3.55 -12.10
N HIS A 280 3.34 2.89 -13.23
CA HIS A 280 2.36 3.35 -14.22
C HIS A 280 0.93 3.34 -13.64
N ALA A 281 0.59 2.34 -12.81
CA ALA A 281 -0.72 2.23 -12.21
C ALA A 281 -0.99 3.35 -11.18
N LEU A 282 -0.01 3.69 -10.34
CA LEU A 282 -0.09 4.74 -9.34
C LEU A 282 -0.16 6.13 -10.01
N GLU A 283 0.74 6.40 -10.96
CA GLU A 283 0.72 7.64 -11.77
C GLU A 283 -0.61 7.83 -12.49
N THR A 284 -1.11 6.77 -13.13
CA THR A 284 -2.41 6.81 -13.81
C THR A 284 -3.54 7.06 -12.83
N ARG A 285 -3.53 6.40 -11.66
CA ARG A 285 -4.54 6.60 -10.62
C ARG A 285 -4.56 8.04 -10.10
N GLY A 286 -3.38 8.63 -9.89
CA GLY A 286 -3.23 9.99 -9.35
C GLY A 286 -3.58 11.09 -10.35
N THR A 287 -3.41 10.84 -11.64
CA THR A 287 -3.52 11.88 -12.68
C THR A 287 -4.76 11.75 -13.59
N HIS A 288 -5.33 10.55 -13.75
CA HIS A 288 -6.39 10.31 -14.72
C HIS A 288 -7.80 10.49 -14.11
N PRO A 289 -8.68 11.34 -14.68
CA PRO A 289 -9.99 11.66 -14.11
C PRO A 289 -10.96 10.47 -14.03
N ALA A 290 -10.65 9.38 -14.73
CA ALA A 290 -11.44 8.15 -14.64
C ALA A 290 -11.41 7.52 -13.22
N PHE A 291 -10.46 7.92 -12.37
CA PHE A 291 -10.32 7.48 -10.99
C PHE A 291 -11.00 8.40 -9.97
N ASP A 292 -11.86 9.34 -10.38
CA ASP A 292 -12.50 10.26 -9.44
C ASP A 292 -13.77 9.70 -8.76
N GLY A 293 -14.41 8.66 -9.33
CA GLY A 293 -15.73 8.17 -8.89
C GLY A 293 -15.71 7.37 -7.59
N ASP A 294 -16.56 7.67 -6.62
CA ASP A 294 -16.49 7.07 -5.27
C ASP A 294 -17.22 5.73 -5.11
N GLU A 295 -17.94 5.27 -6.14
CA GLU A 295 -18.73 4.03 -6.12
C GLU A 295 -18.34 3.10 -7.26
N VAL A 296 -18.74 1.83 -7.17
CA VAL A 296 -18.55 0.82 -8.22
C VAL A 296 -19.87 0.25 -8.71
N GLU A 297 -19.98 0.05 -10.03
CA GLU A 297 -21.12 -0.58 -10.69
C GLU A 297 -20.66 -1.84 -11.43
N TRP A 298 -21.29 -2.99 -11.15
CA TRP A 298 -20.93 -4.27 -11.73
C TRP A 298 -21.60 -4.53 -13.09
N PHE A 299 -20.87 -5.18 -14.01
CA PHE A 299 -21.42 -5.67 -15.27
C PHE A 299 -21.57 -7.20 -15.30
N GLY A 300 -22.29 -7.69 -16.31
CA GLY A 300 -22.29 -9.12 -16.63
C GLY A 300 -20.93 -9.54 -17.18
N ALA A 301 -20.35 -10.61 -16.62
CA ALA A 301 -19.08 -11.18 -17.04
C ALA A 301 -19.21 -12.71 -17.14
N PRO A 302 -18.34 -13.38 -17.93
CA PRO A 302 -18.24 -14.85 -17.94
C PRO A 302 -17.91 -15.42 -16.56
N ALA A 303 -18.15 -16.72 -16.37
CA ALA A 303 -17.79 -17.40 -15.13
C ALA A 303 -16.29 -17.31 -14.84
N GLY A 304 -15.91 -17.04 -13.59
CA GLY A 304 -14.51 -16.81 -13.21
C GLY A 304 -13.96 -15.46 -13.67
N CYS A 305 -14.82 -14.50 -14.01
CA CYS A 305 -14.43 -13.14 -14.38
C CYS A 305 -15.35 -12.12 -13.70
N PHE A 306 -14.88 -10.89 -13.57
CA PHE A 306 -15.75 -9.75 -13.29
C PHE A 306 -15.31 -8.52 -14.07
N ALA A 307 -16.22 -7.56 -14.21
CA ALA A 307 -15.90 -6.19 -14.57
C ALA A 307 -16.75 -5.23 -13.74
N PHE A 308 -16.15 -4.13 -13.29
CA PHE A 308 -16.85 -3.02 -12.67
C PHE A 308 -16.44 -1.69 -13.31
N ARG A 309 -17.33 -0.70 -13.23
CA ARG A 309 -17.03 0.70 -13.56
C ARG A 309 -17.02 1.56 -12.32
N ARG A 310 -16.17 2.57 -12.26
CA ARG A 310 -16.30 3.64 -11.26
C ARG A 310 -17.45 4.58 -11.63
N THR A 311 -18.46 4.67 -10.77
CA THR A 311 -19.69 5.42 -11.06
C THR A 311 -19.37 6.88 -11.37
N GLY A 312 -19.97 7.42 -12.44
CA GLY A 312 -19.74 8.80 -12.87
C GLY A 312 -18.46 9.03 -13.67
N THR A 313 -17.66 7.99 -13.93
CA THR A 313 -16.44 8.07 -14.74
C THR A 313 -16.43 7.04 -15.89
N THR A 314 -15.36 7.03 -16.68
CA THR A 314 -15.16 6.07 -17.77
C THR A 314 -14.39 4.81 -17.37
N LEU A 315 -13.80 4.75 -16.16
CA LEU A 315 -12.92 3.64 -15.79
C LEU A 315 -13.71 2.34 -15.69
N ILE A 316 -13.30 1.33 -16.45
CA ILE A 316 -13.71 -0.07 -16.31
C ILE A 316 -12.49 -0.86 -15.84
N CYS A 317 -12.64 -1.62 -14.75
CA CYS A 317 -11.65 -2.61 -14.32
C CYS A 317 -12.22 -4.00 -14.57
N ALA A 318 -11.49 -4.83 -15.32
CA ALA A 318 -11.84 -6.22 -15.60
C ALA A 318 -10.79 -7.18 -15.04
N LEU A 319 -11.23 -8.34 -14.54
CA LEU A 319 -10.38 -9.42 -14.05
C LEU A 319 -10.82 -10.75 -14.68
N ASN A 320 -9.85 -11.53 -15.17
CA ASN A 320 -10.05 -12.90 -15.63
C ASN A 320 -9.27 -13.89 -14.73
N THR A 321 -9.97 -14.63 -13.87
CA THR A 321 -9.41 -15.73 -13.07
C THR A 321 -9.71 -17.11 -13.67
N SER A 322 -10.35 -17.16 -14.84
CA SER A 322 -10.68 -18.39 -15.55
C SER A 322 -9.46 -18.92 -16.34
N PRO A 323 -9.46 -20.20 -16.78
CA PRO A 323 -8.36 -20.76 -17.56
C PRO A 323 -8.40 -20.40 -19.05
N GLU A 324 -9.45 -19.71 -19.52
CA GLU A 324 -9.65 -19.39 -20.93
C GLU A 324 -9.62 -17.86 -21.17
N PRO A 325 -9.18 -17.40 -22.36
CA PRO A 325 -9.36 -16.00 -22.74
C PRO A 325 -10.84 -15.64 -22.82
N VAL A 326 -11.18 -14.42 -22.41
CA VAL A 326 -12.55 -13.91 -22.45
C VAL A 326 -12.63 -12.60 -23.21
N PRO A 327 -13.78 -12.20 -23.78
CA PRO A 327 -13.92 -10.91 -24.44
C PRO A 327 -13.62 -9.75 -23.50
N LEU A 328 -12.84 -8.77 -23.96
CA LEU A 328 -12.65 -7.51 -23.23
C LEU A 328 -13.97 -6.71 -23.17
N PRO A 329 -14.19 -5.95 -22.08
CA PRO A 329 -15.19 -4.89 -22.09
C PRO A 329 -14.91 -3.88 -23.22
N PRO A 330 -15.93 -3.14 -23.70
CA PRO A 330 -15.70 -2.05 -24.64
C PRO A 330 -14.87 -0.94 -23.99
N GLY A 331 -13.87 -0.42 -24.71
CA GLY A 331 -13.03 0.68 -24.27
C GLY A 331 -11.62 0.58 -24.85
N GLU A 332 -10.84 1.64 -24.66
CA GLU A 332 -9.39 1.63 -24.91
C GLU A 332 -8.67 1.09 -23.68
N VAL A 333 -7.74 0.15 -23.85
CA VAL A 333 -6.95 -0.39 -22.72
C VAL A 333 -5.97 0.69 -22.26
N LEU A 334 -6.17 1.18 -21.04
CA LEU A 334 -5.31 2.17 -20.39
C LEU A 334 -4.07 1.50 -19.78
N LEU A 335 -4.27 0.37 -19.09
CA LEU A 335 -3.21 -0.41 -18.49
C LEU A 335 -3.65 -1.88 -18.33
N SER A 336 -2.71 -2.81 -18.42
CA SER A 336 -3.00 -4.24 -18.23
C SER A 336 -1.88 -4.93 -17.47
N SER A 337 -2.24 -5.88 -16.60
CA SER A 337 -1.26 -6.55 -15.74
C SER A 337 -0.30 -7.44 -16.52
N ARG A 338 -0.68 -7.85 -17.74
CA ARG A 338 0.09 -8.63 -18.72
C ARG A 338 -0.30 -8.20 -20.13
N PRO A 339 0.50 -8.49 -21.17
CA PRO A 339 0.14 -8.18 -22.56
C PRO A 339 -1.24 -8.74 -22.93
N VAL A 340 -2.10 -7.86 -23.46
CA VAL A 340 -3.47 -8.18 -23.86
C VAL A 340 -3.58 -8.21 -25.38
N GLY A 341 -4.26 -9.22 -25.92
CA GLY A 341 -4.50 -9.36 -27.36
C GLY A 341 -5.67 -8.49 -27.85
N PRO A 342 -5.91 -8.42 -29.17
CA PRO A 342 -7.02 -7.63 -29.70
C PRO A 342 -8.38 -8.18 -29.23
N GLY A 343 -9.05 -7.43 -28.35
CA GLY A 343 -10.42 -7.73 -27.91
C GLY A 343 -10.58 -8.89 -26.93
N GLU A 344 -9.49 -9.49 -26.43
CA GLU A 344 -9.53 -10.61 -25.49
C GLU A 344 -8.66 -10.36 -24.25
N LEU A 345 -9.20 -10.64 -23.07
CA LEU A 345 -8.52 -10.61 -21.78
C LEU A 345 -7.99 -12.02 -21.44
N PRO A 346 -6.66 -12.24 -21.42
CA PRO A 346 -6.09 -13.55 -21.14
C PRO A 346 -6.35 -14.05 -19.71
N PRO A 347 -6.23 -15.37 -19.47
CA PRO A 347 -6.23 -15.94 -18.11
C PRO A 347 -5.23 -15.25 -17.18
N GLY A 348 -5.62 -15.03 -15.93
CA GLY A 348 -4.75 -14.45 -14.92
C GLY A 348 -4.45 -12.95 -15.13
N THR A 349 -5.27 -12.24 -15.91
CA THR A 349 -5.00 -10.85 -16.29
C THR A 349 -6.08 -9.91 -15.76
N ALA A 350 -5.66 -8.74 -15.32
CA ALA A 350 -6.53 -7.60 -15.07
C ALA A 350 -6.22 -6.48 -16.06
N ALA A 351 -7.22 -5.69 -16.42
CA ALA A 351 -7.06 -4.55 -17.31
C ALA A 351 -7.96 -3.39 -16.91
N TRP A 352 -7.45 -2.18 -17.10
CA TRP A 352 -8.17 -0.91 -17.01
C TRP A 352 -8.53 -0.44 -18.41
N LEU A 353 -9.77 -0.04 -18.60
CA LEU A 353 -10.27 0.50 -19.86
C LEU A 353 -11.03 1.82 -19.65
N VAL A 354 -11.05 2.67 -20.67
CA VAL A 354 -11.78 3.95 -20.70
C VAL A 354 -12.53 4.18 -22.01
#